data_AF-A0A7C0WJC8-F1
#
_entry.id   AF-A0A7C0WJC8-F1
#
_cell.length_a   1.000
_cell.length_b   1.000
_cell.length_c   1.000
_cell.angle_alpha   90.00
_cell.angle_beta   90.00
_cell.angle_gamma   90.00
#
_symmetry.space_group_name_H-M   'P 1'
#
loop_
_entity.id
_entity.type
_entity.pdbx_description
1 polymer ?
#
loop_
_entity_poly.entity_id
_entity_poly.type
_entity_poly.pdbx_seq_one_letter_code
_entity_poly.pdbx_strand_id
1 'polypeptide(L)'
;MKKIFIAVFLLSAFLIVLFPLDSKADSALDKAVELYSHGNYEQVVGILSEYVQRDPDPSAYWLTGYSLYKLKRFDESDKYFRDAYLVDPDYSPTQIRAFMPKVEEIIRKAVEKSSSR
;
A
#
# COMPACT_ATOMS: atom_id res chain seq x y z
N MET A 1 3.77 -39.75 -26.66
CA MET A 1 4.72 -38.79 -26.04
C MET A 1 4.32 -37.32 -26.23
N LYS A 2 4.02 -36.84 -27.46
CA LYS A 2 3.63 -35.43 -27.72
C LYS A 2 2.35 -34.96 -26.99
N LYS A 3 1.33 -35.82 -26.85
CA LYS A 3 0.06 -35.50 -26.16
C LYS A 3 0.21 -35.31 -24.64
N ILE A 4 1.15 -36.05 -24.04
CA ILE A 4 1.45 -35.95 -22.60
C ILE A 4 2.16 -34.61 -22.31
N PHE A 5 3.05 -34.18 -23.21
CA PHE A 5 3.69 -32.87 -23.12
C PHE A 5 2.68 -31.71 -23.20
N ILE A 6 1.71 -31.80 -24.12
CA ILE A 6 0.65 -30.78 -24.25
C ILE A 6 -0.23 -30.75 -22.99
N ALA A 7 -0.58 -31.91 -22.42
CA ALA A 7 -1.38 -31.98 -21.21
C ALA A 7 -0.66 -31.41 -19.98
N VAL A 8 0.64 -31.68 -19.81
CA VAL A 8 1.46 -31.13 -18.71
C VAL A 8 1.65 -29.61 -18.87
N PHE A 9 1.82 -29.13 -20.10
CA PHE A 9 1.94 -27.70 -20.38
C PHE A 9 0.64 -26.95 -20.06
N LEU A 10 -0.52 -27.48 -20.46
CA LEU A 10 -1.83 -26.90 -20.13
C LEU A 10 -2.12 -26.95 -18.62
N LEU A 11 -1.73 -28.02 -17.93
CA LEU A 11 -1.86 -28.12 -16.47
C LEU A 11 -0.98 -27.10 -15.74
N SER A 12 0.24 -26.86 -16.23
CA SER A 12 1.15 -25.85 -15.67
C SER A 12 0.68 -24.42 -15.90
N ALA A 13 0.12 -24.13 -17.09
CA ALA A 13 -0.47 -22.84 -17.40
C ALA A 13 -1.73 -22.59 -16.55
N PHE A 14 -2.51 -23.64 -16.27
CA PHE A 14 -3.70 -23.57 -15.41
C PHE A 14 -3.34 -23.37 -13.92
N LEU A 15 -2.19 -23.89 -13.47
CA LEU A 15 -1.67 -23.67 -12.12
C LEU A 15 -1.26 -22.20 -11.87
N ILE A 16 -0.71 -21.52 -12.88
CA ILE A 16 -0.34 -20.09 -12.78
C ILE A 16 -1.60 -19.21 -12.67
N VAL A 17 -2.70 -19.60 -13.32
CA VAL A 17 -3.98 -18.87 -13.25
C VAL A 17 -4.71 -19.10 -11.91
N LEU A 18 -4.42 -20.20 -11.21
CA LEU A 18 -5.01 -20.55 -9.91
C LEU A 18 -4.19 -20.09 -8.69
N PHE A 19 -2.97 -19.60 -8.88
CA PHE A 19 -2.19 -18.98 -7.81
C PHE A 19 -2.53 -17.48 -7.77
N PRO A 20 -3.30 -16.99 -6.77
CA PRO A 20 -3.41 -15.56 -6.56
C PRO A 20 -2.03 -15.08 -6.12
N LEU A 21 -1.29 -14.50 -7.06
CA LEU A 21 -0.07 -13.78 -6.76
C LEU A 21 -0.50 -12.42 -6.22
N ASP A 22 -0.92 -12.38 -4.95
CA ASP A 22 -0.63 -11.30 -4.01
C ASP A 22 -1.46 -11.47 -2.73
N SER A 23 -0.76 -11.66 -1.62
CA SER A 23 -1.35 -11.50 -0.28
C SER A 23 -0.35 -10.90 0.73
N LYS A 24 0.82 -10.45 0.25
CA LYS A 24 1.86 -9.85 1.11
C LYS A 24 1.91 -8.34 0.97
N ALA A 25 1.64 -7.82 -0.24
CA ALA A 25 1.44 -6.40 -0.51
C ALA A 25 0.34 -5.80 0.37
N ASP A 26 -0.84 -6.42 0.32
CA ASP A 26 -1.99 -6.00 1.13
C ASP A 26 -1.68 -6.02 2.63
N SER A 27 -0.97 -7.03 3.12
CA SER A 27 -0.66 -7.15 4.56
C SER A 27 0.25 -6.03 5.09
N ALA A 28 1.25 -5.61 4.31
CA ALA A 28 2.18 -4.56 4.74
C ALA A 28 1.49 -3.19 4.77
N LEU A 29 0.67 -2.91 3.76
CA LEU A 29 -0.07 -1.67 3.64
C LEU A 29 -1.17 -1.56 4.69
N ASP A 30 -1.91 -2.65 4.95
CA ASP A 30 -2.92 -2.71 6.01
C ASP A 30 -2.32 -2.45 7.39
N LYS A 31 -1.18 -3.07 7.69
CA LYS A 31 -0.45 -2.85 8.95
C LYS A 31 0.04 -1.40 9.06
N ALA A 32 0.55 -0.84 7.98
CA ALA A 32 1.01 0.55 7.94
C ALA A 32 -0.15 1.52 8.20
N VAL A 33 -1.31 1.27 7.61
CA VAL A 33 -2.55 2.03 7.88
C VAL A 33 -2.95 1.96 9.35
N GLU A 34 -2.92 0.77 9.95
CA GLU A 34 -3.23 0.61 11.36
C GLU A 34 -2.25 1.42 12.22
N LEU A 35 -0.94 1.31 11.97
CA LEU A 35 0.07 2.09 12.68
C LEU A 35 -0.12 3.60 12.49
N TYR A 36 -0.44 4.03 11.26
CA TYR A 36 -0.73 5.42 10.94
C TYR A 36 -1.91 5.94 11.76
N SER A 37 -2.98 5.14 11.90
CA SER A 37 -4.15 5.51 12.72
C SER A 37 -3.85 5.70 14.20
N HIS A 38 -2.83 4.99 14.70
CA HIS A 38 -2.33 5.13 16.07
C HIS A 38 -1.27 6.24 16.22
N GLY A 39 -0.93 6.95 15.13
CA GLY A 39 0.10 8.00 15.12
C GLY A 39 1.54 7.49 15.11
N ASN A 40 1.75 6.20 14.84
CA ASN A 40 3.07 5.56 14.84
C ASN A 40 3.81 5.80 13.52
N TYR A 41 4.00 7.06 13.13
CA TYR A 41 4.48 7.44 11.80
C TYR A 41 5.89 6.91 11.47
N GLU A 42 6.81 6.85 12.44
CA GLU A 42 8.16 6.29 12.19
C GLU A 42 8.11 4.80 11.81
N GLN A 43 7.23 4.02 12.45
CA GLN A 43 7.05 2.61 12.10
C GLN A 43 6.42 2.43 10.72
N VAL A 44 5.52 3.34 10.34
CA VAL A 44 4.95 3.37 8.98
C VAL A 44 6.06 3.55 7.95
N VAL A 45 6.94 4.55 8.16
CA VAL A 45 8.07 4.81 7.26
C VAL A 45 8.99 3.59 7.19
N GLY A 46 9.32 2.96 8.32
CA GLY A 46 10.16 1.76 8.34
C GLY A 46 9.58 0.61 7.50
N ILE A 47 8.33 0.23 7.74
CA ILE A 47 7.68 -0.89 7.05
C ILE A 47 7.51 -0.58 5.55
N LEU A 48 7.04 0.63 5.23
CA LEU A 48 6.71 0.97 3.85
C LEU A 48 7.95 1.28 3.01
N SER A 49 9.01 1.84 3.58
CA SER A 49 10.27 2.09 2.84
C SER A 49 10.94 0.80 2.36
N GLU A 50 10.85 -0.30 3.13
CA GLU A 50 11.30 -1.63 2.71
C GLU A 50 10.32 -2.32 1.74
N TYR A 51 9.04 -1.99 1.86
CA TYR A 51 8.00 -2.52 0.98
C TYR A 51 8.14 -1.97 -0.44
N VAL A 52 8.21 -0.64 -0.58
CA VAL A 52 8.27 0.03 -1.89
C VAL A 52 9.56 -0.25 -2.69
N GLN A 53 10.64 -0.67 -2.02
CA GLN A 53 11.87 -1.12 -2.67
C GLN A 53 11.70 -2.45 -3.39
N ARG A 54 10.78 -3.30 -2.92
CA ARG A 54 10.51 -4.63 -3.51
C ARG A 54 9.33 -4.58 -4.45
N ASP A 55 8.32 -3.81 -4.09
CA ASP A 55 7.07 -3.68 -4.83
C ASP A 55 6.65 -2.20 -4.89
N PRO A 56 7.02 -1.50 -5.97
CA PRO A 56 6.67 -0.10 -6.15
C PRO A 56 5.15 0.10 -6.22
N ASP A 57 4.57 0.61 -5.13
CA ASP A 57 3.13 0.89 -5.03
C ASP A 57 2.90 2.38 -4.73
N PRO A 58 2.07 3.07 -5.53
CA PRO A 58 1.90 4.52 -5.39
C PRO A 58 1.20 4.90 -4.07
N SER A 59 0.34 4.03 -3.52
CA SER A 59 -0.30 4.26 -2.21
C SER A 59 0.66 4.11 -1.05
N ALA A 60 1.60 3.17 -1.11
CA ALA A 60 2.65 3.02 -0.12
C ALA A 60 3.66 4.17 -0.18
N TYR A 61 4.05 4.62 -1.38
CA TYR A 61 4.86 5.83 -1.53
C TYR A 61 4.15 7.06 -0.93
N TRP A 62 2.88 7.24 -1.25
CA TRP A 62 2.10 8.37 -0.74
C TRP A 62 1.92 8.32 0.79
N LEU A 63 1.57 7.17 1.36
CA LEU A 63 1.38 7.00 2.80
C LEU A 63 2.69 7.19 3.57
N THR A 64 3.83 6.78 2.99
CA THR A 64 5.17 7.06 3.53
C THR A 64 5.47 8.55 3.51
N GLY A 65 5.25 9.22 2.36
CA GLY A 65 5.41 10.67 2.22
C GLY A 65 4.57 11.44 3.23
N TYR A 66 3.31 11.04 3.43
CA TYR A 66 2.43 11.68 4.39
C TYR A 66 2.84 11.43 5.85
N SER A 67 3.36 10.24 6.16
CA SER A 67 3.91 9.93 7.48
C SER A 67 5.16 10.76 7.79
N LEU A 68 6.06 10.93 6.82
CA LEU A 68 7.23 11.82 6.93
C LEU A 68 6.82 13.28 7.11
N TYR A 69 5.77 13.73 6.43
CA TYR A 69 5.20 15.06 6.63
C TYR A 69 4.71 15.26 8.07
N LYS A 70 4.00 14.28 8.65
CA LYS A 70 3.58 14.32 10.06
C LYS A 70 4.76 14.38 11.03
N LEU A 71 5.88 13.78 10.67
CA LEU A 71 7.16 13.83 11.40
C LEU A 71 7.98 15.10 11.13
N LYS A 72 7.49 16.02 10.29
CA LYS A 72 8.18 17.25 9.86
C LYS A 72 9.48 17.01 9.08
N ARG A 73 9.62 15.83 8.46
CA ARG A 73 10.75 15.46 7.58
C ARG A 73 10.39 15.80 6.14
N PHE A 74 10.33 17.10 5.83
CA PHE A 74 9.73 17.61 4.60
C PHE A 74 10.50 17.24 3.33
N ASP A 75 11.84 17.27 3.36
CA ASP A 75 12.66 16.96 2.19
C ASP A 75 12.47 15.49 1.75
N GLU A 76 12.42 14.58 2.71
CA GLU A 76 12.16 13.16 2.45
C GLU A 76 10.71 12.96 1.99
N SER A 77 9.76 13.65 2.63
CA SER A 77 8.34 13.61 2.27
C SER A 77 8.12 13.99 0.80
N ASP A 78 8.73 15.08 0.32
CA ASP A 78 8.63 15.53 -1.07
C ASP A 78 9.12 14.47 -2.05
N LYS A 79 10.23 13.80 -1.73
CA LYS A 79 10.74 12.69 -2.54
C LYS A 79 9.73 11.56 -2.67
N TYR A 80 9.18 11.08 -1.55
CA TYR A 80 8.20 9.98 -1.57
C TYR A 80 6.90 10.36 -2.29
N PHE A 81 6.45 11.61 -2.19
CA PHE A 81 5.31 12.06 -2.99
C PHE A 81 5.62 12.06 -4.48
N ARG A 82 6.79 12.56 -4.90
CA ARG A 82 7.20 12.48 -6.31
C ARG A 82 7.25 11.04 -6.81
N ASP A 83 7.81 10.14 -6.01
CA ASP A 83 7.91 8.72 -6.35
C ASP A 83 6.51 8.09 -6.57
N ALA A 84 5.50 8.46 -5.78
CA ALA A 84 4.13 8.01 -6.01
C ALA A 84 3.60 8.41 -7.41
N TYR A 85 3.81 9.66 -7.82
CA TYR A 85 3.41 10.15 -9.15
C TYR A 85 4.29 9.65 -10.29
N LEU A 86 5.50 9.18 -10.01
CA LEU A 86 6.35 8.51 -11.00
C LEU A 86 5.88 7.08 -11.27
N VAL A 87 5.37 6.39 -10.26
CA VAL A 87 4.79 5.05 -10.40
C VAL A 87 3.44 5.12 -11.12
N ASP A 88 2.58 6.05 -10.71
CA ASP A 88 1.29 6.30 -11.33
C ASP A 88 1.03 7.81 -11.45
N PRO A 89 1.18 8.40 -12.66
CA PRO A 89 0.94 9.83 -12.88
C PRO A 89 -0.50 10.27 -12.61
N ASP A 90 -1.47 9.36 -12.73
CA ASP A 90 -2.89 9.61 -12.48
C ASP A 90 -3.27 9.28 -11.02
N TYR A 91 -2.27 8.96 -10.19
CA TYR A 91 -2.47 8.60 -8.81
C TYR A 91 -3.22 9.68 -8.04
N SER A 92 -4.36 9.28 -7.47
CA SER A 92 -5.14 10.14 -6.60
C SER A 92 -5.24 9.50 -5.22
N PRO A 93 -4.81 10.19 -4.15
CA PRO A 93 -4.99 9.68 -2.78
C PRO A 93 -6.47 9.57 -2.39
N THR A 94 -7.38 10.11 -3.21
CA THR A 94 -8.82 9.86 -3.13
C THR A 94 -9.18 8.39 -3.39
N GLN A 95 -8.34 7.65 -4.12
CA GLN A 95 -8.51 6.23 -4.35
C GLN A 95 -8.10 5.39 -3.13
N ILE A 96 -7.18 5.86 -2.26
CA ILE A 96 -6.94 5.23 -0.94
C ILE A 96 -8.27 5.11 -0.18
N ARG A 97 -9.12 6.14 -0.22
CA ARG A 97 -10.44 6.12 0.41
C ARG A 97 -11.38 5.06 -0.19
N ALA A 98 -11.24 4.74 -1.48
CA ALA A 98 -12.05 3.72 -2.15
C ALA A 98 -11.52 2.30 -1.92
N PHE A 99 -10.21 2.12 -1.81
CA PHE A 99 -9.57 0.81 -1.56
C PHE A 99 -9.47 0.46 -0.07
N MET A 100 -9.70 1.43 0.82
CA MET A 100 -9.56 1.24 2.28
C MET A 100 -10.78 1.74 3.05
N PRO A 101 -11.91 1.00 3.04
CA PRO A 101 -13.09 1.34 3.83
C PRO A 101 -12.77 1.45 5.34
N LYS A 102 -11.75 0.71 5.81
CA LYS A 102 -11.28 0.78 7.21
C LYS A 102 -10.55 2.09 7.52
N VAL A 103 -9.82 2.68 6.57
CA VAL A 103 -9.22 4.02 6.74
C VAL A 103 -10.31 5.07 6.85
N GLU A 104 -11.38 4.97 6.07
CA GLU A 104 -12.53 5.87 6.18
C GLU A 104 -13.19 5.76 7.56
N GLU A 105 -13.41 4.55 8.06
CA GLU A 105 -13.92 4.33 9.42
C GLU A 105 -12.99 4.90 10.49
N ILE A 106 -11.67 4.71 10.34
CA ILE A 106 -10.65 5.22 11.24
C ILE A 106 -10.64 6.76 11.25
N ILE A 107 -10.63 7.39 10.08
CA ILE A 107 -10.62 8.85 9.94
C ILE A 107 -11.91 9.40 10.52
N ARG A 108 -13.07 8.79 10.21
CA ARG A 108 -14.36 9.17 10.81
C ARG A 108 -14.30 9.12 12.33
N LYS A 109 -13.86 8.00 12.92
CA LYS A 109 -13.75 7.84 14.37
C LYS A 109 -12.76 8.83 15.00
N ALA A 110 -11.63 9.10 14.33
CA ALA A 110 -10.65 10.06 14.78
C ALA A 110 -11.20 11.50 14.77
N VAL A 111 -11.94 11.85 13.72
CA VAL A 111 -12.63 13.15 13.59
C VAL A 111 -13.72 13.28 14.66
N GLU A 112 -14.59 12.28 14.84
CA GLU A 112 -15.63 12.28 15.89
C GLU A 112 -15.04 12.45 17.30
N LYS A 113 -13.93 11.76 17.59
CA LYS A 113 -13.20 11.89 18.86
C LYS A 113 -12.56 13.27 19.06
N SER A 114 -12.16 13.92 17.97
CA SER A 114 -11.61 15.28 18.01
C SER A 114 -12.70 16.35 18.18
N SER A 115 -13.90 16.12 17.65
CA SER A 115 -15.05 17.04 17.73
C SER A 115 -15.85 16.93 19.03
N SER A 116 -15.56 15.93 19.87
CA SER A 116 -16.21 15.68 21.16
C SER A 116 -15.37 16.14 22.36
N ARG A 117 -14.27 16.86 22.12
CA ARG A 117 -13.46 17.56 23.13
C ARG A 117 -13.65 19.06 22.98
#